data_AF-A0A1F6D686-F1
#
_entry.id   AF-A0A1F6D686-F1
#
_cell.length_a   1.000
_cell.length_b   1.000
_cell.length_c   1.000
_cell.angle_alpha   90.00
_cell.angle_beta   90.00
_cell.angle_gamma   90.00
#
_symmetry.space_group_name_H-M   'P 1'
#
loop_
_entity.id
_entity.type
_entity.pdbx_description
1 polymer ?
#
loop_
_entity_poly.entity_id
_entity_poly.type
_entity_poly.pdbx_seq_one_letter_code
_entity_poly.pdbx_strand_id
1 'polypeptide(L)'
;MLRRCFCKVPRDRLELLARQKYVQGNATVDLVKKTASPVEREEMMAVCLLNLSPDKLRGILSRDPEEVVQHVLRCQQEALRYLRERGIEVMPGEAECAE
;
A
#
# COMPACT_ATOMS: atom_id res chain seq x y z
N MET A 1 -2.72 -11.08 -7.13
CA MET A 1 -2.51 -11.68 -5.79
C MET A 1 -1.52 -10.83 -5.02
N LEU A 2 -1.99 -10.21 -3.94
CA LEU A 2 -1.13 -9.53 -2.98
C LEU A 2 -0.31 -10.59 -2.24
N ARG A 3 0.99 -10.71 -2.52
CA ARG A 3 1.84 -11.71 -1.86
C ARG A 3 2.07 -11.41 -0.37
N ARG A 4 1.88 -10.15 0.03
CA ARG A 4 2.16 -9.68 1.39
C ARG A 4 1.14 -8.62 1.82
N CYS A 5 0.37 -8.92 2.86
CA CYS A 5 -0.57 -7.98 3.45
C CYS A 5 0.15 -6.85 4.21
N PHE A 6 -0.50 -5.70 4.38
CA PHE A 6 0.02 -4.55 5.14
C PHE A 6 0.48 -4.93 6.55
N CYS A 7 -0.18 -5.89 7.21
CA CYS A 7 0.19 -6.37 8.54
C CYS A 7 1.53 -7.12 8.61
N LYS A 8 2.09 -7.50 7.45
CA LYS A 8 3.41 -8.14 7.34
C LYS A 8 4.52 -7.15 7.00
N VAL A 9 4.19 -5.88 6.78
CA VAL A 9 5.16 -4.79 6.61
C VAL A 9 5.51 -4.25 8.00
N PRO A 10 6.78 -4.26 8.42
CA PRO A 10 7.20 -3.63 9.67
C PRO A 10 6.76 -2.16 9.74
N ARG A 11 6.38 -1.69 10.92
CA ARG A 11 5.76 -0.35 11.11
C ARG A 11 6.68 0.82 10.76
N ASP A 12 7.94 0.70 11.14
CA ASP A 12 9.03 1.59 10.77
C ASP A 12 9.22 1.62 9.25
N ARG A 13 9.13 0.45 8.60
CA ARG A 13 9.25 0.33 7.15
C ARG A 13 8.05 0.91 6.41
N LEU A 14 6.85 0.63 6.89
CA LEU A 14 5.59 1.18 6.39
C LEU A 14 5.65 2.72 6.41
N GLU A 15 6.10 3.31 7.51
CA GLU A 15 6.27 4.75 7.65
C GLU A 15 7.29 5.30 6.65
N LEU A 16 8.49 4.70 6.58
CA LEU A 16 9.55 5.15 5.68
C LEU A 16 9.08 5.16 4.22
N LEU A 17 8.49 4.06 3.75
CA LEU A 17 8.02 3.92 2.38
C LEU A 17 6.83 4.84 2.10
N ALA A 18 5.93 5.03 3.07
CA ALA A 18 4.81 5.97 2.93
C ALA A 18 5.28 7.42 2.85
N ARG A 19 6.30 7.83 3.62
CA ARG A 19 6.91 9.17 3.49
C ARG A 19 7.53 9.37 2.12
N GLN A 20 8.28 8.38 1.63
CA GLN A 20 8.87 8.44 0.30
C GLN A 20 7.80 8.57 -0.79
N LYS A 21 6.69 7.84 -0.66
CA LYS A 21 5.63 7.83 -1.67
C LYS A 21 4.72 9.05 -1.62
N TYR A 22 4.18 9.36 -0.44
CA TYR A 22 3.06 10.29 -0.27
C TYR A 22 3.48 11.68 0.19
N VAL A 23 4.64 11.81 0.85
CA VAL A 23 5.15 13.11 1.31
C VAL A 23 6.18 13.67 0.33
N GLN A 24 7.10 12.84 -0.15
CA GLN A 24 8.13 13.25 -1.10
C GLN A 24 7.69 13.14 -2.57
N GLY A 25 6.50 12.59 -2.83
CA GLY A 25 5.92 12.51 -4.17
C GLY A 25 6.65 11.57 -5.14
N ASN A 26 7.45 10.62 -4.65
CA ASN A 26 8.16 9.71 -5.56
C ASN A 26 7.18 8.82 -6.34
N ALA A 27 7.44 8.64 -7.64
CA ALA A 27 6.66 7.71 -8.45
C ALA A 27 6.86 6.27 -7.97
N THR A 28 5.83 5.44 -8.09
CA THR A 28 5.87 4.03 -7.67
C THR A 28 6.97 3.28 -8.42
N VAL A 29 7.10 3.56 -9.72
CA VAL A 29 8.12 2.96 -10.59
C VAL A 29 9.53 3.27 -10.10
N ASP A 30 9.78 4.50 -9.63
CA ASP A 30 11.10 4.89 -9.14
C ASP A 30 11.44 4.23 -7.80
N LEU A 31 10.46 4.08 -6.91
CA LEU A 31 10.66 3.38 -5.64
C LEU A 31 10.90 1.88 -5.83
N VAL A 32 10.21 1.26 -6.78
CA VAL A 32 10.40 -0.16 -7.13
C VAL A 32 11.75 -0.39 -7.84
N LYS A 33 12.21 0.55 -8.69
CA LYS A 33 13.54 0.47 -9.31
C LYS A 33 14.68 0.62 -8.31
N LYS A 34 14.49 1.41 -7.26
CA LYS A 34 15.49 1.64 -6.20
C LYS A 34 15.57 0.49 -5.18
N THR A 35 14.59 -0.42 -5.16
CA THR A 35 14.57 -1.55 -4.21
C THR A 35 15.31 -2.77 -4.76
N ALA A 36 16.39 -3.13 -4.07
CA ALA A 36 17.26 -4.24 -4.46
C ALA A 36 16.68 -5.59 -4.03
N SER A 37 16.00 -5.66 -2.88
CA SER A 37 15.47 -6.90 -2.34
C SER A 37 14.05 -7.20 -2.84
N PRO A 38 13.74 -8.46 -3.22
CA PRO A 38 12.37 -8.90 -3.52
C PRO A 38 11.38 -8.61 -2.38
N VAL A 39 11.85 -8.73 -1.13
CA VAL A 39 11.04 -8.48 0.07
C VAL A 39 10.65 -7.00 0.15
N GLU A 40 11.61 -6.11 -0.09
CA GLU A 40 11.35 -4.66 -0.09
C GLU A 40 10.44 -4.23 -1.23
N ARG A 41 10.52 -4.89 -2.40
CA ARG A 41 9.58 -4.63 -3.50
C ARG A 41 8.16 -5.01 -3.12
N GLU A 42 7.96 -6.16 -2.47
CA GLU A 42 6.62 -6.56 -2.00
C GLU A 42 6.08 -5.60 -0.94
N GLU A 43 6.92 -5.12 -0.04
CA GLU A 43 6.55 -4.09 0.95
C GLU A 43 6.18 -2.77 0.27
N MET A 44 6.97 -2.31 -0.71
CA MET A 44 6.67 -1.11 -1.47
C MET A 44 5.37 -1.26 -2.26
N MET A 45 5.14 -2.40 -2.90
CA MET A 45 3.88 -2.68 -3.58
C MET A 45 2.69 -2.64 -2.62
N ALA A 46 2.84 -3.21 -1.42
CA ALA A 46 1.79 -3.11 -0.39
C ALA A 46 1.53 -1.65 -0.03
N VAL A 47 2.56 -0.85 0.25
CA VAL A 47 2.39 0.59 0.53
C VAL A 47 1.69 1.33 -0.60
N CYS A 48 2.03 1.03 -1.86
CA CYS A 48 1.38 1.66 -3.02
C CYS A 48 -0.12 1.39 -3.09
N LEU A 49 -0.62 0.28 -2.55
CA LEU A 49 -2.04 -0.05 -2.56
C LEU A 49 -2.84 0.69 -1.47
N LEU A 50 -2.18 1.39 -0.56
CA LEU A 50 -2.86 2.16 0.50
C LEU A 50 -3.73 3.29 -0.07
N ASN A 51 -3.39 3.82 -1.24
CA ASN A 51 -4.16 4.87 -1.90
C ASN A 51 -5.38 4.33 -2.67
N LEU A 52 -5.61 3.02 -2.72
CA LEU A 52 -6.78 2.49 -3.40
C LEU A 52 -8.02 2.58 -2.52
N SER A 53 -9.16 2.90 -3.13
CA SER A 53 -10.45 2.75 -2.44
C SER A 53 -10.70 1.27 -2.09
N PRO A 54 -11.50 0.99 -1.05
CA PRO A 54 -11.87 -0.38 -0.69
C PRO A 54 -12.44 -1.18 -1.87
N ASP A 55 -13.25 -0.56 -2.73
CA ASP A 55 -13.86 -1.21 -3.90
C ASP A 55 -12.83 -1.58 -4.96
N LYS A 56 -11.86 -0.69 -5.24
CA LYS A 56 -10.75 -0.99 -6.16
C LYS A 56 -9.89 -2.12 -5.61
N LEU A 57 -9.59 -2.10 -4.31
CA LEU A 57 -8.81 -3.14 -3.65
C LEU A 57 -9.54 -4.49 -3.67
N ARG A 58 -10.86 -4.50 -3.43
CA ARG A 58 -11.71 -5.70 -3.61
C ARG A 58 -11.65 -6.22 -5.04
N GLY A 59 -11.72 -5.35 -6.05
CA GLY A 59 -11.60 -5.72 -7.46
C GLY A 59 -10.30 -6.45 -7.77
N ILE A 60 -9.17 -5.96 -7.23
CA ILE A 60 -7.84 -6.57 -7.38
C ILE A 60 -7.76 -7.95 -6.70
N LEU A 61 -8.47 -8.13 -5.59
CA LEU A 61 -8.48 -9.36 -4.78
C LEU A 61 -9.67 -10.27 -5.12
N SER A 62 -10.36 -10.04 -6.23
CA SER A 62 -11.60 -10.75 -6.61
C SER A 62 -11.44 -12.26 -6.77
N ARG A 63 -10.21 -12.76 -6.90
CA ARG A 63 -9.89 -14.19 -6.98
C ARG A 63 -9.44 -14.81 -5.65
N ASP A 64 -9.28 -13.99 -4.62
CA ASP A 64 -8.89 -14.43 -3.28
C ASP A 64 -10.15 -14.78 -2.46
N PRO A 65 -10.05 -15.68 -1.46
CA PRO A 65 -11.16 -15.98 -0.56
C PRO A 65 -11.69 -14.72 0.15
N GLU A 66 -13.01 -14.60 0.36
CA GLU A 66 -13.61 -13.41 1.00
C GLU A 66 -12.98 -13.11 2.38
N GLU A 67 -12.59 -14.12 3.15
CA GLU A 67 -11.89 -13.95 4.43
C GLU A 67 -10.55 -13.21 4.26
N VAL A 68 -9.81 -13.50 3.18
CA VAL A 68 -8.55 -12.83 2.84
C VAL A 68 -8.83 -11.40 2.42
N VAL A 69 -9.86 -11.17 1.60
CA VAL A 69 -10.28 -9.82 1.19
C VAL A 69 -10.61 -8.96 2.41
N GLN A 70 -11.43 -9.48 3.32
CA GLN A 70 -11.83 -8.79 4.55
C GLN A 70 -10.63 -8.50 5.46
N HIS A 71 -9.68 -9.44 5.57
CA HIS A 71 -8.43 -9.23 6.31
C HIS A 71 -7.62 -8.07 5.71
N VAL A 72 -7.42 -8.08 4.38
CA VAL A 72 -6.62 -7.06 3.70
C VAL A 72 -7.25 -5.67 3.84
N LEU A 73 -8.58 -5.54 3.69
CA LEU A 73 -9.28 -4.26 3.87
C LEU A 73 -9.14 -3.73 5.30
N ARG A 74 -9.26 -4.60 6.31
CA ARG A 74 -9.07 -4.21 7.72
C ARG A 74 -7.64 -3.74 7.96
N CYS A 75 -6.65 -4.49 7.48
CA CYS A 75 -5.25 -4.11 7.62
C CYS A 75 -4.91 -2.81 6.87
N GLN A 76 -5.57 -2.54 5.73
CA GLN A 76 -5.44 -1.28 5.01
C GLN A 76 -5.93 -0.12 5.89
N GLN A 77 -7.12 -0.24 6.49
CA GLN A 77 -7.67 0.79 7.38
C GLN A 77 -6.78 1.04 8.61
N GLU A 78 -6.25 -0.02 9.22
CA GLU A 78 -5.31 0.11 10.34
C GLU A 78 -4.00 0.78 9.95
N ALA A 79 -3.45 0.44 8.78
CA ALA A 79 -2.25 1.09 8.24
C ALA A 79 -2.49 2.58 7.96
N LEU A 80 -3.63 2.93 7.35
CA LEU A 80 -4.02 4.32 7.09
C LEU A 80 -4.18 5.12 8.39
N ARG A 81 -4.81 4.53 9.42
CA ARG A 81 -4.91 5.16 10.75
C ARG A 81 -3.53 5.39 11.36
N TYR A 82 -2.68 4.37 11.34
CA TYR A 82 -1.31 4.43 11.86
C TYR A 82 -0.46 5.54 11.21
N LEU A 83 -0.60 5.70 9.88
CA LEU A 83 0.09 6.74 9.11
C LEU A 83 -0.47 8.14 9.41
N ARG A 84 -1.80 8.27 9.54
CA ARG A 84 -2.45 9.53 9.90
C ARG A 84 -2.00 10.04 11.27
N GLU A 85 -1.90 9.15 12.26
CA GLU A 85 -1.37 9.47 13.60
C GLU A 85 0.07 10.01 13.56
N ARG A 86 0.80 9.83 12.46
CA ARG A 86 2.17 10.29 12.22
C ARG A 86 2.27 11.48 11.25
N GLY A 87 1.12 12.06 10.89
CA GLY A 87 1.04 13.18 9.95
C GLY A 87 1.32 12.79 8.50
N ILE A 88 1.11 11.52 8.13
CA ILE A 88 1.21 11.07 6.74
C ILE A 88 -0.22 10.85 6.22
N GLU A 89 -0.68 11.77 5.38
CA GLU A 89 -1.97 11.65 4.73
C GLU A 89 -1.84 10.87 3.42
N VAL A 90 -2.56 9.76 3.34
CA VAL A 90 -2.69 8.98 2.11
C VAL A 90 -4.05 9.31 1.52
N MET A 91 -4.06 10.15 0.50
CA MET A 91 -5.29 10.46 -0.23
C MET A 91 -5.65 9.27 -1.13
N PRO A 92 -6.93 8.85 -1.17
CA PRO A 92 -7.36 7.85 -2.11
C PRO A 92 -7.14 8.38 -3.53
N GLY A 93 -6.33 7.68 -4.31
CA GLY A 93 -6.11 7.99 -5.71
C GLY A 93 -7.35 7.59 -6.52
N GLU A 94 -7.99 8.58 -7.13
CA GLU A 94 -8.50 8.36 -8.48
C GLU A 94 -7.30 7.89 -9.30
N ALA A 95 -7.44 6.73 -9.95
CA ALA A 95 -6.32 6.18 -10.67
C ALA A 95 -6.19 7.05 -11.91
N GLU A 96 -5.32 8.06 -11.88
CA GLU A 96 -4.74 8.58 -13.11
C GLU A 96 -3.84 7.47 -13.65
N CYS A 97 -4.47 6.50 -14.30
CA CYS A 97 -3.85 5.74 -15.35
C CYS A 97 -3.57 6.76 -16.46
N ALA A 98 -2.40 7.40 -16.40
CA ALA A 98 -1.87 8.05 -17.59
C ALA A 98 -1.54 6.92 -18.58
N GLU A 99 -2.34 6.88 -19.64
CA GLU A 99 -2.16 6.08 -20.85
C GLU A 99 -0.80 6.31 -21.51
#